data_AF-A0A6B1YD07-F1
#
_entry.id   AF-A0A6B1YD07-F1
#
_cell.length_a   1.000
_cell.length_b   1.000
_cell.length_c   1.000
_cell.angle_alpha   90.00
_cell.angle_beta   90.00
_cell.angle_gamma   90.00
#
_symmetry.space_group_name_H-M   'P 1'
#
loop_
_entity.id
_entity.type
_entity.pdbx_description
1 polymer ?
#
loop_
_entity_poly.entity_id
_entity_poly.type
_entity_poly.pdbx_seq_one_letter_code
_entity_poly.pdbx_strand_id
1 'polypeptide(L)'
;MTNQTAKHLSQSDIAIQIERLVNAVIRHDCPAFRISYDAQGDEVIERTRLSRYFDHIRQMYHLVHDETYALSEHLLAFKEACYDIGIEFGMFGMTCMDESEGGLLSEAQTYNWLVERIREHVQTKWFKRGKSDRAYREKGNRQTVTEYVERVLDSRSRTVVVRVNLYYRESVRSRLKVEDVFEDLDRLIRAREHDPIFQHETGYICAVEQGEDMGYHIHAAFFFDGREVFKD
;
A
#
# COMPACT_ATOMS: atom_id res chain seq x y z
N MET A 1 4.46 6.64 29.08
CA MET A 1 5.85 6.54 28.59
C MET A 1 6.04 5.27 27.78
N THR A 2 6.11 5.38 26.45
CA THR A 2 6.59 4.31 25.56
C THR A 2 7.58 4.93 24.57
N ASN A 3 8.79 5.23 25.06
CA ASN A 3 9.91 5.67 24.22
C ASN A 3 10.62 4.45 23.63
N GLN A 4 9.89 3.63 22.88
CA GLN A 4 10.48 2.82 21.82
C GLN A 4 10.21 3.60 20.54
N THR A 5 11.21 4.32 20.03
CA THR A 5 11.16 4.82 18.65
C THR A 5 10.94 3.61 17.76
N ALA A 6 9.69 3.40 17.33
CA ALA A 6 9.33 2.29 16.47
C ALA A 6 10.24 2.35 15.23
N LYS A 7 10.83 1.22 14.87
CA LYS A 7 11.78 1.14 13.74
C LYS A 7 11.08 1.67 12.49
N HIS A 8 11.66 2.68 11.83
CA HIS A 8 11.09 3.23 10.61
C HIS A 8 10.81 2.13 9.59
N LEU A 9 9.56 2.01 9.15
CA LEU A 9 9.14 1.02 8.15
C LEU A 9 9.28 1.55 6.73
N SER A 10 9.40 0.64 5.75
CA SER A 10 9.40 1.03 4.33
C SER A 10 8.05 1.62 3.92
N GLN A 11 8.02 2.37 2.81
CA GLN A 11 6.75 2.87 2.25
C GLN A 11 5.76 1.71 1.99
N SER A 12 6.28 0.60 1.48
CA SER A 12 5.51 -0.61 1.20
C SER A 12 4.89 -1.22 2.48
N ASP A 13 5.69 -1.36 3.53
CA ASP A 13 5.23 -1.90 4.81
C ASP A 13 4.17 -1.00 5.46
N ILE A 14 4.32 0.33 5.34
CA ILE A 14 3.34 1.29 5.87
C ILE A 14 2.00 1.15 5.17
N ALA A 15 1.98 1.08 3.83
CA ALA A 15 0.75 0.83 3.08
C ALA A 15 0.05 -0.46 3.55
N ILE A 16 0.81 -1.56 3.68
CA ILE A 16 0.28 -2.85 4.15
C ILE A 16 -0.24 -2.74 5.60
N GLN A 17 0.45 -2.01 6.46
CA GLN A 17 0.00 -1.80 7.84
C GLN A 17 -1.31 -1.01 7.92
N ILE A 18 -1.54 -0.03 7.03
CA ILE A 18 -2.83 0.67 6.94
C ILE A 18 -3.93 -0.30 6.51
N GLU A 19 -3.69 -1.12 5.48
CA GLU A 19 -4.68 -2.13 5.07
C GLU A 19 -5.00 -3.11 6.21
N ARG A 20 -3.98 -3.54 6.96
CA ARG A 20 -4.15 -4.42 8.12
C ARG A 20 -4.91 -3.73 9.25
N LEU A 21 -4.65 -2.45 9.52
CA LEU A 21 -5.38 -1.65 10.51
C LEU A 21 -6.87 -1.59 10.14
N VAL A 22 -7.20 -1.15 8.92
CA VAL A 22 -8.59 -1.02 8.47
C VAL A 22 -9.31 -2.36 8.48
N ASN A 23 -8.65 -3.44 8.03
CA ASN A 23 -9.20 -4.79 8.12
C ASN A 23 -9.41 -5.26 9.57
N ALA A 24 -8.51 -4.89 10.50
CA ALA A 24 -8.69 -5.22 11.92
C ALA A 24 -9.87 -4.46 12.53
N VAL A 25 -10.07 -3.18 12.16
CA VAL A 25 -11.23 -2.38 12.56
C VAL A 25 -12.54 -2.98 12.05
N ILE A 26 -12.56 -3.48 10.80
CA ILE A 26 -13.74 -4.18 10.24
C ILE A 26 -14.06 -5.46 11.00
N ARG A 27 -13.04 -6.19 11.49
CA ARG A 27 -13.20 -7.49 12.15
C ARG A 27 -13.53 -7.40 13.63
N HIS A 28 -13.29 -6.25 14.26
CA HIS A 28 -13.31 -6.11 15.71
C HIS A 28 -14.01 -4.83 16.16
N ASP A 29 -15.01 -4.99 17.03
CA ASP A 29 -15.80 -3.88 17.58
C ASP A 29 -15.14 -3.22 18.81
N CYS A 30 -13.96 -3.68 19.25
CA CYS A 30 -13.26 -3.05 20.37
C CYS A 30 -12.62 -1.70 19.97
N PRO A 31 -12.47 -0.74 20.89
CA PRO A 31 -11.75 0.50 20.62
C PRO A 31 -10.24 0.27 20.43
N ALA A 32 -9.49 1.29 20.02
CA ALA A 32 -8.02 1.23 19.95
C ALA A 32 -7.41 0.98 21.33
N PHE A 33 -7.97 1.61 22.37
CA PHE A 33 -7.57 1.50 23.77
C PHE A 33 -8.82 1.50 24.66
N ARG A 34 -8.80 0.75 25.77
CA ARG A 34 -9.80 0.96 26.82
C ARG A 34 -9.26 1.99 27.78
N ILE A 35 -10.05 3.03 28.02
CA ILE A 35 -9.70 4.14 28.90
C ILE A 35 -10.55 4.00 30.15
N SER A 36 -9.90 4.05 31.30
CA SER A 36 -10.51 4.10 32.62
C SER A 36 -9.82 5.18 33.43
N TYR A 37 -10.35 5.52 34.60
CA TYR A 37 -9.81 6.59 35.45
C TYR A 37 -9.55 6.04 36.84
N ASP A 38 -8.39 6.34 37.41
CA ASP A 38 -8.07 5.96 38.78
C ASP A 38 -8.74 6.90 39.81
N ALA A 39 -8.44 6.69 41.10
CA ALA A 39 -9.00 7.48 42.18
C ALA A 39 -8.55 8.95 42.17
N GLN A 40 -7.48 9.28 41.44
CA GLN A 40 -6.95 10.63 41.25
C GLN A 40 -7.53 11.32 40.01
N GLY A 41 -8.25 10.57 39.16
CA GLY A 41 -8.80 11.05 37.90
C GLY A 41 -7.81 10.96 36.74
N ASP A 42 -6.68 10.27 36.91
CA ASP A 42 -5.70 10.07 35.86
C ASP A 42 -6.12 8.91 34.93
N GLU A 43 -5.81 9.03 33.63
CA GLU A 43 -6.14 8.02 32.64
C GLU A 43 -5.33 6.74 32.84
N VAL A 44 -6.04 5.63 33.04
CA VAL A 44 -5.51 4.27 33.03
C VAL A 44 -5.86 3.62 31.69
N ILE A 45 -4.84 3.47 30.84
CA ILE A 45 -4.96 2.99 29.45
C ILE A 45 -4.63 1.50 29.37
N GLU A 46 -5.59 0.70 28.91
CA GLU A 46 -5.40 -0.73 28.60
C GLU A 46 -5.32 -0.95 27.08
N ARG A 47 -4.31 -1.71 26.64
CA ARG A 47 -4.17 -2.12 25.22
C ARG A 47 -5.27 -3.11 24.82
N THR A 48 -5.79 -2.97 23.61
CA THR A 48 -6.70 -3.92 22.96
C THR A 48 -5.98 -4.65 21.81
N ARG A 49 -6.74 -5.45 21.04
CA ARG A 49 -6.22 -6.11 19.84
C ARG A 49 -5.89 -5.13 18.71
N LEU A 50 -6.45 -3.91 18.76
CA LEU A 50 -6.21 -2.86 17.78
C LEU A 50 -4.98 -2.01 18.10
N SER A 51 -4.57 -1.89 19.37
CA SER A 51 -3.50 -0.97 19.79
C SER A 51 -2.19 -1.14 19.01
N ARG A 52 -1.83 -2.38 18.64
CA ARG A 52 -0.58 -2.69 17.90
C ARG A 52 -0.48 -2.08 16.51
N TYR A 53 -1.59 -1.69 15.91
CA TYR A 53 -1.59 -1.12 14.55
C TYR A 53 -1.25 0.38 14.55
N PHE A 54 -1.20 1.02 15.72
CA PHE A 54 -0.95 2.45 15.84
C PHE A 54 0.53 2.82 16.07
N ASP A 55 1.42 1.83 16.20
CA ASP A 55 2.86 2.06 16.46
C ASP A 55 3.56 2.91 15.38
N HIS A 56 2.99 2.97 14.16
CA HIS A 56 3.52 3.74 13.02
C HIS A 56 2.55 4.80 12.49
N ILE A 57 1.59 5.27 13.30
CA ILE A 57 0.50 6.14 12.84
C ILE A 57 0.98 7.40 12.12
N ARG A 58 2.10 7.99 12.56
CA ARG A 58 2.69 9.18 11.91
C ARG A 58 3.17 8.88 10.50
N GLN A 59 3.86 7.74 10.30
CA GLN A 59 4.27 7.32 8.96
C GLN A 59 3.05 7.02 8.07
N MET A 60 2.01 6.39 8.64
CA MET A 60 0.76 6.11 7.93
C MET A 60 0.07 7.40 7.46
N TYR A 61 -0.06 8.37 8.35
CA TYR A 61 -0.65 9.68 8.05
C TYR A 61 0.09 10.35 6.89
N HIS A 62 1.42 10.47 6.98
CA HIS A 62 2.21 11.10 5.92
C HIS A 62 2.11 10.37 4.57
N LEU A 63 2.02 9.03 4.57
CA LEU A 63 1.89 8.27 3.32
C LEU A 63 0.59 8.59 2.57
N VAL A 64 -0.54 8.67 3.28
CA VAL A 64 -1.85 8.83 2.62
C VAL A 64 -2.21 10.28 2.30
N HIS A 65 -1.49 11.24 2.89
CA HIS A 65 -1.67 12.68 2.61
C HIS A 65 -0.73 13.19 1.50
N ASP A 66 0.05 12.28 0.89
CA ASP A 66 0.71 12.56 -0.37
C ASP A 66 -0.30 12.41 -1.52
N GLU A 67 -0.60 13.52 -2.19
CA GLU A 67 -1.62 13.58 -3.26
C GLU A 67 -1.16 12.95 -4.58
N THR A 68 0.07 12.44 -4.65
CA THR A 68 0.59 11.81 -5.88
C THR A 68 0.11 10.38 -6.07
N TYR A 69 -0.38 9.71 -5.02
CA TYR A 69 -0.66 8.28 -5.04
C TYR A 69 -2.11 7.93 -5.36
N ALA A 70 -2.29 6.93 -6.23
CA ALA A 70 -3.56 6.23 -6.38
C ALA A 70 -3.71 5.20 -5.24
N LEU A 71 -4.55 5.52 -4.26
CA LEU A 71 -4.72 4.73 -3.04
C LEU A 71 -5.79 3.62 -3.19
N SER A 72 -5.61 2.51 -2.48
CA SER A 72 -6.67 1.50 -2.32
C SER A 72 -7.82 2.06 -1.47
N GLU A 73 -9.01 1.45 -1.52
CA GLU A 73 -10.15 1.93 -0.73
C GLU A 73 -9.90 1.84 0.79
N HIS A 74 -8.99 0.97 1.23
CA HIS A 74 -8.59 0.88 2.64
C HIS A 74 -7.72 2.08 3.03
N LEU A 75 -6.72 2.41 2.21
CA LEU A 75 -5.87 3.58 2.45
C LEU A 75 -6.68 4.88 2.36
N LEU A 76 -7.65 4.96 1.44
CA LEU A 76 -8.58 6.07 1.36
C LEU A 76 -9.48 6.16 2.60
N ALA A 77 -10.04 5.06 3.09
CA ALA A 77 -10.88 5.09 4.30
C ALA A 77 -10.10 5.60 5.52
N PHE A 78 -8.83 5.19 5.63
CA PHE A 78 -7.93 5.70 6.64
C PHE A 78 -7.60 7.20 6.44
N LYS A 79 -7.30 7.62 5.19
CA LYS A 79 -7.06 9.02 4.81
C LYS A 79 -8.23 9.90 5.22
N GLU A 80 -9.43 9.60 4.74
CA GLU A 80 -10.64 10.37 5.01
C GLU A 80 -10.94 10.41 6.51
N ALA A 81 -10.75 9.30 7.23
CA ALA A 81 -10.93 9.30 8.68
C ALA A 81 -9.94 10.21 9.43
N CYS A 82 -8.70 10.33 8.94
CA CYS A 82 -7.72 11.26 9.50
C CYS A 82 -8.11 12.72 9.24
N TYR A 83 -8.59 13.05 8.04
CA TYR A 83 -9.08 14.39 7.69
C TYR A 83 -10.28 14.77 8.54
N ASP A 84 -11.25 13.87 8.62
CA ASP A 84 -12.52 14.06 9.31
C ASP A 84 -12.37 14.41 10.79
N ILE A 85 -11.39 13.81 11.47
CA ILE A 85 -11.14 14.10 12.88
C ILE A 85 -10.14 15.24 13.09
N GLY A 86 -9.50 15.74 12.03
CA GLY A 86 -8.53 16.83 12.13
C GLY A 86 -7.30 16.46 12.97
N ILE A 87 -6.62 15.37 12.62
CA ILE A 87 -5.43 14.92 13.36
C ILE A 87 -4.32 15.97 13.32
N GLU A 88 -3.76 16.25 14.50
CA GLU A 88 -2.53 17.03 14.67
C GLU A 88 -1.45 16.20 15.38
N PHE A 89 -0.18 16.44 15.00
CA PHE A 89 0.98 15.85 15.67
C PHE A 89 1.73 16.90 16.46
N GLY A 90 1.54 16.89 17.77
CA GLY A 90 2.18 17.81 18.70
C GLY A 90 3.39 17.20 19.42
N MET A 91 3.89 17.96 20.40
CA MET A 91 5.00 17.55 21.28
C MET A 91 4.68 16.30 22.11
N PHE A 92 3.40 16.09 22.44
CA PHE A 92 2.93 15.02 23.33
C PHE A 92 2.31 13.83 22.60
N GLY A 93 2.42 13.77 21.26
CA GLY A 93 1.85 12.72 20.45
C GLY A 93 0.75 13.22 19.52
N MET A 94 -0.10 12.30 19.10
CA MET A 94 -1.25 12.59 18.24
C MET A 94 -2.41 13.16 19.07
N THR A 95 -3.09 14.18 18.56
CA THR A 95 -4.27 14.77 19.19
C THR A 95 -5.29 15.19 18.15
N CYS A 96 -6.54 15.38 18.56
CA CYS A 96 -7.56 16.06 17.78
C CYS A 96 -8.56 16.75 18.71
N MET A 97 -9.46 17.55 18.15
CA MET A 97 -10.59 18.12 18.89
C MET A 97 -11.65 17.05 19.17
N ASP A 98 -12.40 17.22 20.27
CA ASP A 98 -13.63 16.45 20.50
C ASP A 98 -14.74 16.84 19.51
N GLU A 99 -15.84 16.07 19.49
CA GLU A 99 -16.98 16.29 18.58
C GLU A 99 -17.63 17.68 18.74
N SER A 100 -17.57 18.26 19.94
CA SER A 100 -18.14 19.58 20.22
C SER A 100 -17.17 20.73 19.93
N GLU A 101 -15.96 20.42 19.47
CA GLU A 101 -14.83 21.35 19.35
C GLU A 101 -14.54 22.11 20.66
N GLY A 102 -14.90 21.51 21.80
CA GLY A 102 -14.82 22.13 23.13
C GLY A 102 -13.45 21.94 23.80
N GLY A 103 -12.71 20.90 23.41
CA GLY A 103 -11.38 20.61 23.95
C GLY A 103 -10.58 19.62 23.11
N LEU A 104 -9.28 19.53 23.42
CA LEU A 104 -8.37 18.55 22.83
C LEU A 104 -8.49 17.20 23.55
N LEU A 105 -8.57 16.13 22.76
CA LEU A 105 -8.57 14.76 23.24
C LEU A 105 -7.17 14.30 23.66
N SER A 106 -7.09 13.39 24.64
CA SER A 106 -5.86 12.67 24.91
C SER A 106 -5.47 11.77 23.73
N GLU A 107 -4.21 11.37 23.63
CA GLU A 107 -3.74 10.53 22.51
C GLU A 107 -4.55 9.22 22.39
N ALA A 108 -4.87 8.57 23.52
CA ALA A 108 -5.68 7.35 23.53
C ALA A 108 -7.12 7.61 23.07
N GLN A 109 -7.70 8.75 23.46
CA GLN A 109 -9.02 9.18 23.01
C GLN A 109 -9.02 9.47 21.50
N THR A 110 -8.01 10.15 20.97
CA THR A 110 -7.84 10.40 19.53
C THR A 110 -7.72 9.09 18.74
N TYR A 111 -6.95 8.10 19.23
CA TYR A 111 -6.90 6.79 18.57
C TYR A 111 -8.27 6.08 18.55
N ASN A 112 -9.03 6.17 19.63
CA ASN A 112 -10.39 5.62 19.68
C ASN A 112 -11.31 6.33 18.69
N TRP A 113 -11.22 7.66 18.63
CA TRP A 113 -12.01 8.47 17.70
C TRP A 113 -11.69 8.15 16.23
N LEU A 114 -10.42 7.97 15.91
CA LEU A 114 -9.99 7.51 14.58
C LEU A 114 -10.57 6.14 14.22
N VAL A 115 -10.62 5.19 15.16
CA VAL A 115 -11.23 3.88 14.93
C VAL A 115 -12.72 4.01 14.60
N GLU A 116 -13.47 4.80 15.36
CA GLU A 116 -14.89 5.03 15.07
C GLU A 116 -15.08 5.66 13.70
N ARG A 117 -14.26 6.67 13.36
CA ARG A 117 -14.38 7.31 12.06
C ARG A 117 -14.03 6.38 10.90
N ILE A 118 -13.02 5.52 11.06
CA ILE A 118 -12.73 4.45 10.08
C ILE A 118 -13.94 3.53 9.92
N ARG A 119 -14.63 3.15 11.03
CA ARG A 119 -15.83 2.30 10.96
C ARG A 119 -16.94 2.94 10.14
N GLU A 120 -17.14 4.24 10.26
CA GLU A 120 -18.12 4.97 9.44
C GLU A 120 -17.75 4.89 7.95
N HIS A 121 -16.49 5.18 7.62
CA HIS A 121 -16.00 5.16 6.23
C HIS A 121 -16.11 3.79 5.57
N VAL A 122 -15.81 2.70 6.27
CA VAL A 122 -15.92 1.34 5.70
C VAL A 122 -17.38 0.90 5.48
N GLN A 123 -18.36 1.59 6.07
CA GLN A 123 -19.78 1.32 5.82
C GLN A 123 -20.35 2.04 4.60
N THR A 124 -19.62 3.02 4.06
CA THR A 124 -20.05 3.81 2.90
C THR A 124 -20.21 2.96 1.64
N LYS A 125 -21.02 3.46 0.69
CA LYS A 125 -21.21 2.81 -0.61
C LYS A 125 -19.92 2.76 -1.42
N TRP A 126 -19.09 3.80 -1.37
CA TRP A 126 -17.86 3.87 -2.15
C TRP A 126 -16.84 2.82 -1.67
N PHE A 127 -16.68 2.64 -0.36
CA PHE A 127 -15.78 1.63 0.19
C PHE A 127 -16.25 0.23 -0.20
N LYS A 128 -17.54 -0.07 0.00
CA LYS A 128 -18.14 -1.37 -0.36
C LYS A 128 -18.03 -1.70 -1.85
N ARG A 129 -18.02 -0.68 -2.72
CA ARG A 129 -17.79 -0.83 -4.17
C ARG A 129 -16.34 -1.12 -4.54
N GLY A 130 -15.37 -0.68 -3.73
CA GLY A 130 -13.93 -0.80 -4.04
C GLY A 130 -13.49 -2.21 -4.44
N LYS A 131 -14.01 -3.25 -3.76
CA LYS A 131 -13.74 -4.66 -4.12
C LYS A 131 -14.24 -5.01 -5.53
N SER A 132 -15.46 -4.59 -5.89
CA SER A 132 -16.03 -4.83 -7.22
C SER A 132 -15.26 -4.06 -8.29
N ASP A 133 -14.91 -2.81 -8.01
CA ASP A 133 -14.16 -1.96 -8.94
C ASP A 133 -12.74 -2.50 -9.19
N ARG A 134 -12.09 -3.09 -8.18
CA ARG A 134 -10.84 -3.85 -8.37
C ARG A 134 -11.03 -5.09 -9.24
N ALA A 135 -12.01 -5.94 -8.91
CA ALA A 135 -12.26 -7.16 -9.68
C ALA A 135 -12.58 -6.87 -11.15
N TYR A 136 -13.31 -5.77 -11.41
CA TYR A 136 -13.58 -5.29 -12.76
C TYR A 136 -12.30 -4.85 -13.48
N ARG A 137 -11.44 -4.06 -12.82
CA ARG A 137 -10.14 -3.65 -13.37
C ARG A 137 -9.22 -4.84 -13.65
N GLU A 138 -9.13 -5.79 -12.73
CA GLU A 138 -8.35 -7.03 -12.91
C GLU A 138 -8.84 -7.84 -14.12
N LYS A 139 -10.17 -7.96 -14.29
CA LYS A 139 -10.75 -8.64 -15.45
C LYS A 139 -10.37 -7.93 -16.76
N GLY A 140 -10.48 -6.60 -16.80
CA GLY A 140 -10.10 -5.79 -17.97
C GLY A 140 -8.60 -5.92 -18.29
N ASN A 141 -7.74 -5.74 -17.29
CA ASN A 141 -6.29 -5.89 -17.43
C ASN A 141 -5.93 -7.30 -17.95
N ARG A 142 -6.54 -8.35 -17.40
CA ARG A 142 -6.33 -9.72 -17.87
C ARG A 142 -6.72 -9.88 -19.33
N GLN A 143 -7.87 -9.36 -19.75
CA GLN A 143 -8.31 -9.42 -21.13
C GLN A 143 -7.32 -8.71 -22.06
N THR A 144 -6.91 -7.47 -21.74
CA THR A 144 -5.94 -6.72 -22.54
C THR A 144 -4.59 -7.44 -22.64
N VAL A 145 -4.12 -8.02 -21.54
CA VAL A 145 -2.86 -8.79 -21.54
C VAL A 145 -3.01 -10.07 -22.38
N THR A 146 -4.11 -10.80 -22.26
CA THR A 146 -4.36 -11.99 -23.09
C THR A 146 -4.36 -11.66 -24.58
N GLU A 147 -5.12 -10.64 -24.99
CA GLU A 147 -5.19 -10.19 -26.39
C GLU A 147 -3.81 -9.73 -26.91
N TYR A 148 -3.02 -9.08 -26.07
CA TYR A 148 -1.64 -8.71 -26.41
C TYR A 148 -0.76 -9.95 -26.63
N VAL A 149 -0.77 -10.89 -25.70
CA VAL A 149 0.04 -12.12 -25.76
C VAL A 149 -0.32 -12.95 -26.97
N GLU A 150 -1.61 -13.17 -27.23
CA GLU A 150 -2.09 -13.92 -28.41
C GLU A 150 -1.54 -13.32 -29.70
N ARG A 151 -1.64 -12.00 -29.87
CA ARG A 151 -1.09 -11.30 -31.04
C ARG A 151 0.43 -11.43 -31.17
N VAL A 152 1.18 -11.39 -30.07
CA VAL A 152 2.64 -11.58 -30.09
C VAL A 152 2.98 -13.01 -30.51
N LEU A 153 2.29 -14.01 -29.94
CA LEU A 153 2.50 -15.42 -30.25
C LEU A 153 2.11 -15.76 -31.69
N ASP A 154 0.99 -15.25 -32.20
CA ASP A 154 0.52 -15.50 -33.57
C ASP A 154 1.42 -14.86 -34.64
N SER A 155 2.21 -13.85 -34.28
CA SER A 155 3.10 -13.15 -35.21
C SER A 155 4.33 -13.97 -35.63
N ARG A 156 4.64 -15.06 -34.92
CA ARG A 156 5.83 -15.90 -35.14
C ARG A 156 5.48 -17.38 -35.08
N SER A 157 6.14 -18.19 -35.90
CA SER A 157 5.94 -19.64 -35.88
C SER A 157 6.52 -20.31 -34.62
N ARG A 158 7.47 -19.65 -33.95
CA ARG A 158 8.06 -20.08 -32.67
C ARG A 158 8.41 -18.84 -31.85
N THR A 159 8.00 -18.83 -30.59
CA THR A 159 8.30 -17.73 -29.65
C THR A 159 8.97 -18.29 -28.41
N VAL A 160 10.06 -17.67 -27.98
CA VAL A 160 10.69 -17.95 -26.67
C VAL A 160 10.22 -16.88 -25.70
N VAL A 161 9.72 -17.30 -24.54
CA VAL A 161 9.25 -16.40 -23.48
C VAL A 161 10.21 -16.47 -22.30
N VAL A 162 10.76 -15.31 -21.91
CA VAL A 162 11.66 -15.16 -20.77
C VAL A 162 10.95 -14.36 -19.70
N ARG A 163 10.57 -15.01 -18.59
CA ARG A 163 9.93 -14.36 -17.43
C ARG A 163 10.97 -14.15 -16.33
N VAL A 164 11.12 -12.90 -15.90
CA VAL A 164 12.05 -12.50 -14.84
C VAL A 164 11.31 -11.77 -13.72
N ASN A 165 11.80 -11.97 -12.50
CA ASN A 165 11.35 -11.24 -11.31
C ASN A 165 12.53 -10.40 -10.81
N LEU A 166 12.37 -9.08 -10.83
CA LEU A 166 13.39 -8.14 -10.43
C LEU A 166 13.07 -7.66 -9.01
N TYR A 167 13.73 -8.27 -8.04
CA TYR A 167 13.59 -7.92 -6.63
C TYR A 167 14.71 -6.99 -6.17
N TYR A 168 14.37 -6.06 -5.28
CA TYR A 168 15.34 -5.23 -4.60
C TYR A 168 16.03 -6.00 -3.47
N ARG A 169 17.31 -5.69 -3.25
CA ARG A 169 18.08 -6.23 -2.12
C ARG A 169 17.51 -5.67 -0.80
N GLU A 170 17.52 -6.49 0.24
CA GLU A 170 17.00 -6.11 1.57
C GLU A 170 17.61 -4.80 2.10
N SER A 171 18.90 -4.56 1.84
CA SER A 171 19.63 -3.35 2.25
C SER A 171 19.14 -2.03 1.65
N VAL A 172 18.30 -2.08 0.61
CA VAL A 172 17.69 -0.89 -0.01
C VAL A 172 16.18 -0.83 0.19
N ARG A 173 15.50 -1.94 0.51
CA ARG A 173 14.03 -2.00 0.64
C ARG A 173 13.46 -1.02 1.66
N SER A 174 14.14 -0.82 2.78
CA SER A 174 13.65 0.04 3.87
C SER A 174 13.49 1.51 3.48
N ARG A 175 14.15 1.94 2.39
CA ARG A 175 14.20 3.32 1.89
C ARG A 175 13.65 3.46 0.47
N LEU A 176 13.21 2.35 -0.12
CA LEU A 176 12.66 2.31 -1.47
C LEU A 176 11.26 2.90 -1.47
N LYS A 177 11.00 3.81 -2.40
CA LYS A 177 9.67 4.34 -2.69
C LYS A 177 9.17 3.81 -4.02
N VAL A 178 7.86 3.85 -4.22
CA VAL A 178 7.21 3.39 -5.45
C VAL A 178 7.65 4.23 -6.66
N GLU A 179 7.96 5.51 -6.46
CA GLU A 179 8.53 6.37 -7.51
C GLU A 179 9.87 5.86 -8.01
N ASP A 180 10.76 5.44 -7.09
CA ASP A 180 12.07 4.88 -7.45
C ASP A 180 11.89 3.63 -8.34
N VAL A 181 10.87 2.82 -8.04
CA VAL A 181 10.57 1.58 -8.78
C VAL A 181 10.03 1.86 -10.19
N PHE A 182 9.18 2.88 -10.33
CA PHE A 182 8.73 3.32 -11.65
C PHE A 182 9.86 3.96 -12.46
N GLU A 183 10.75 4.73 -11.83
CA GLU A 183 11.93 5.29 -12.49
C GLU A 183 12.89 4.18 -12.98
N ASP A 184 13.13 3.16 -12.14
CA ASP A 184 13.94 2.00 -12.49
C ASP A 184 13.29 1.18 -13.63
N LEU A 185 11.97 1.01 -13.62
CA LEU A 185 11.23 0.37 -14.71
C LEU A 185 11.41 1.18 -16.01
N ASP A 186 11.19 2.49 -15.98
CA ASP A 186 11.39 3.37 -17.13
C ASP A 186 12.82 3.29 -17.68
N ARG A 187 13.81 3.19 -16.78
CA ARG A 187 15.21 3.00 -17.15
C ARG A 187 15.44 1.66 -17.84
N LEU A 188 14.84 0.58 -17.34
CA LEU A 188 14.89 -0.74 -17.97
C LEU A 188 14.27 -0.68 -19.38
N ILE A 189 13.09 -0.07 -19.52
CA ILE A 189 12.39 0.07 -20.81
C ILE A 189 13.23 0.85 -21.83
N ARG A 190 13.86 1.96 -21.42
CA ARG A 190 14.74 2.76 -22.31
C ARG A 190 16.03 2.02 -22.69
N ALA A 191 16.66 1.33 -21.74
CA ALA A 191 17.88 0.57 -21.98
C ALA A 191 17.62 -0.58 -22.95
N ARG A 192 16.47 -1.26 -22.81
CA ARG A 192 16.03 -2.36 -23.66
C ARG A 192 16.03 -2.01 -25.15
N GLU A 193 15.64 -0.80 -25.52
CA GLU A 193 15.58 -0.35 -26.92
C GLU A 193 16.93 -0.34 -27.64
N HIS A 194 18.04 -0.30 -26.89
CA HIS A 194 19.38 -0.12 -27.44
C HIS A 194 20.33 -1.27 -27.07
N ASP A 195 19.97 -2.11 -26.11
CA ASP A 195 20.82 -3.20 -25.64
C ASP A 195 20.70 -4.45 -26.55
N PRO A 196 21.83 -4.97 -27.09
CA PRO A 196 21.83 -6.14 -27.96
C PRO A 196 21.22 -7.41 -27.36
N ILE A 197 21.11 -7.53 -26.02
CA ILE A 197 20.44 -8.69 -25.40
C ILE A 197 18.96 -8.79 -25.81
N PHE A 198 18.33 -7.67 -26.18
CA PHE A 198 16.94 -7.63 -26.66
C PHE A 198 16.85 -7.70 -28.19
N GLN A 199 17.94 -8.04 -28.88
CA GLN A 199 17.90 -8.31 -30.31
C GLN A 199 16.92 -9.46 -30.58
N HIS A 200 16.02 -9.26 -31.55
CA HIS A 200 14.93 -10.18 -31.90
C HIS A 200 13.79 -10.28 -30.87
N GLU A 201 13.70 -9.34 -29.92
CA GLU A 201 12.49 -9.16 -29.12
C GLU A 201 11.30 -8.82 -30.03
N THR A 202 10.18 -9.51 -29.81
CA THR A 202 8.91 -9.32 -30.52
C THR A 202 7.84 -8.71 -29.63
N GLY A 203 8.07 -8.62 -28.33
CA GLY A 203 7.17 -7.98 -27.37
C GLY A 203 7.67 -8.10 -25.94
N TYR A 204 7.04 -7.38 -25.03
CA TYR A 204 7.32 -7.44 -23.61
C TYR A 204 6.08 -7.04 -22.78
N ILE A 205 6.04 -7.49 -21.54
CA ILE A 205 5.07 -7.10 -20.51
C ILE A 205 5.87 -6.78 -19.25
N CYS A 206 5.52 -5.70 -18.57
CA CYS A 206 6.08 -5.35 -17.26
C CYS A 206 4.96 -4.96 -16.30
N ALA A 207 5.11 -5.33 -15.03
CA ALA A 207 4.19 -4.96 -13.96
C ALA A 207 4.98 -4.63 -12.69
N VAL A 208 4.64 -3.52 -12.05
CA VAL A 208 5.10 -3.19 -10.69
C VAL A 208 4.09 -3.78 -9.71
N GLU A 209 4.59 -4.55 -8.75
CA GLU A 209 3.76 -5.19 -7.73
C GLU A 209 4.28 -4.90 -6.33
N GLN A 210 3.40 -5.07 -5.35
CA GLN A 210 3.68 -4.94 -3.94
C GLN A 210 3.39 -6.27 -3.24
N GLY A 211 4.41 -6.90 -2.65
CA GLY A 211 4.28 -8.14 -1.89
C GLY A 211 4.61 -7.97 -0.41
N GLU A 212 4.00 -8.78 0.46
CA GLU A 212 4.22 -8.69 1.91
C GLU A 212 5.67 -8.96 2.33
N ASP A 213 6.35 -9.91 1.68
CA ASP A 213 7.73 -10.28 2.05
C ASP A 213 8.79 -9.50 1.27
N MET A 214 8.47 -9.09 0.05
CA MET A 214 9.43 -8.57 -0.92
C MET A 214 9.31 -7.06 -1.14
N GLY A 215 8.27 -6.43 -0.61
CA GLY A 215 7.94 -5.03 -0.86
C GLY A 215 7.63 -4.80 -2.34
N TYR A 216 7.99 -3.62 -2.84
CA TYR A 216 7.86 -3.32 -4.26
C TYR A 216 8.86 -4.11 -5.12
N HIS A 217 8.40 -4.60 -6.26
CA HIS A 217 9.22 -5.35 -7.21
C HIS A 217 8.61 -5.29 -8.61
N ILE A 218 9.41 -5.68 -9.62
CA ILE A 218 9.00 -5.66 -11.03
C ILE A 218 8.93 -7.09 -11.55
N HIS A 219 7.79 -7.46 -12.10
CA HIS A 219 7.64 -8.62 -12.97
C HIS A 219 7.83 -8.20 -14.42
N ALA A 220 8.65 -8.92 -15.17
CA ALA A 220 8.78 -8.71 -16.61
C ALA A 220 8.71 -10.05 -17.36
N ALA A 221 8.08 -10.02 -18.53
CA ALA A 221 8.09 -11.10 -19.50
C ALA A 221 8.50 -10.54 -20.86
N PHE A 222 9.53 -11.11 -21.45
CA PHE A 222 10.04 -10.73 -22.77
C PHE A 222 9.79 -11.86 -23.76
N PHE A 223 9.41 -11.51 -24.97
CA PHE A 223 9.05 -12.46 -26.04
C PHE A 223 10.05 -12.29 -27.19
N PHE A 224 10.59 -13.37 -27.71
CA PHE A 224 11.62 -13.36 -28.76
C PHE A 224 11.24 -14.25 -29.94
N ASP A 225 11.69 -13.89 -31.15
CA ASP A 225 11.59 -14.79 -32.31
C ASP A 225 12.47 -16.01 -32.08
N GLY A 226 11.82 -17.14 -31.77
CA GLY A 226 12.49 -18.37 -31.41
C GLY A 226 13.29 -19.00 -32.54
N ARG A 227 13.18 -18.54 -33.79
CA ARG A 227 14.04 -19.00 -34.89
C ARG A 227 15.42 -18.33 -34.88
N GLU A 228 15.49 -17.14 -34.30
CA GLU A 228 16.73 -16.37 -34.24
C GLU A 228 17.51 -16.65 -32.96
N VAL A 229 16.82 -16.71 -31.82
CA VAL A 229 17.47 -16.82 -30.50
C VAL A 229 17.67 -18.25 -30.00
N PHE A 230 17.02 -19.22 -30.63
CA PHE A 230 17.16 -20.64 -30.29
C PHE A 230 17.26 -21.42 -31.60
N LYS A 231 18.48 -21.77 -32.02
CA LYS A 231 18.71 -22.57 -33.22
C LYS A 231 19.00 -23.99 -32.76
N ASP A 232 18.17 -24.93 -33.21
CA ASP A 232 18.39 -26.36 -33.01
C ASP A 232 19.63 -26.81 -33.79
#